data_AF-A0A250KGU4-F1
#
_entry.id   AF-A0A250KGU4-F1
#
_cell.length_a   1.000
_cell.length_b   1.000
_cell.length_c   1.000
_cell.angle_alpha   90.00
_cell.angle_beta   90.00
_cell.angle_gamma   90.00
#
_symmetry.space_group_name_H-M   'P 1'
#
loop_
_entity.id
_entity.type
_entity.pdbx_description
1 polymer ?
#
loop_
_entity_poly.entity_id
_entity_poly.type
_entity_poly.pdbx_seq_one_letter_code
_entity_poly.pdbx_strand_id
1 'polypeptide(L)'
;MELSQLISVNFNLRKPKSTTPTPLYMVVYYVDDKGKSVQAKIPTRRKVLPALWDSKRQQPILTSVHIDLTTKQLQEQAELTAFVSNCRILVLSQNFTTFDELKENINLTDNDMSVTPQFIQSKKTPKATKMIEEVLTMWEQQGSLAKNTINTYRTDYKKWCEWLTTTNQTDSAKALSQVAFNSFKDWMLAQNESAQNINIKCSTIARIIKELVNGKGAKYGIKKVTFKNLATISKKVKCELLEEEIEALKQVETQTEKETFSCNVFLLQLATGQRISDVYTILKGEYTTQSDGNGNEFIIIINKKGTRGAKVKKSYIPMTKEVSDLLQVLQGSELLPKNGDALKDLINRNIKKIARRAGLTRITENGKPLCEEISTHYARHTAATQMARKGLTSEQIALQLGNSSEMVERVYTHPTDNDIIAKLQPQQAQAAPAQHVQAEQPAPTQQARTKIEATKNIGGYDVTLQAYGTSEIDNYFIKKELNSKLARLKELRSNVMSEGVFDYSLHYISKRNNILKVYNELIKKVLKKLQYPAQEIERKSSEELQNTLYLLRGDLDTYISKGQIKVLFSSTKDKTKEVDDLITKINVLCDILEA
;
A
#
# COMPACT_ATOMS: atom_id res chain seq x y z
N MET A 1 -16.29 16.21 53.57
CA MET A 1 -15.42 15.64 52.52
C MET A 1 -14.19 15.16 53.24
N GLU A 2 -13.92 13.86 53.22
CA GLU A 2 -12.65 13.36 53.77
C GLU A 2 -11.51 13.79 52.83
N LEU A 3 -10.41 14.27 53.43
CA LEU A 3 -9.26 14.74 52.67
C LEU A 3 -8.54 13.53 52.05
N SER A 4 -8.22 13.62 50.76
CA SER A 4 -7.48 12.57 50.05
C SER A 4 -6.10 12.39 50.68
N GLN A 5 -5.87 11.27 51.36
CA GLN A 5 -4.59 11.04 52.07
C GLN A 5 -3.49 10.68 51.07
N LEU A 6 -2.50 11.56 50.91
CA LEU A 6 -1.35 11.33 50.03
C LEU A 6 -0.50 10.15 50.54
N ILE A 7 -0.24 9.18 49.65
CA ILE A 7 0.60 8.00 49.93
C ILE A 7 2.03 8.22 49.41
N SER A 8 2.20 8.65 48.14
CA SER A 8 3.53 8.95 47.59
C SER A 8 3.50 9.76 46.29
N VAL A 9 4.63 10.41 45.97
CA VAL A 9 4.85 11.17 44.73
C VAL A 9 6.13 10.70 44.05
N ASN A 10 6.00 10.18 42.83
CA ASN A 10 7.09 9.60 42.05
C ASN A 10 7.20 10.27 40.67
N PHE A 11 8.40 10.32 40.10
CA PHE A 11 8.71 10.91 38.80
C PHE A 11 9.29 9.85 37.85
N ASN A 12 8.43 9.32 36.98
CA ASN A 12 8.69 8.17 36.14
C ASN A 12 8.85 8.56 34.67
N LEU A 13 9.98 8.20 34.09
CA LEU A 13 10.24 8.35 32.66
C LEU A 13 9.34 7.43 31.83
N ARG A 14 8.84 7.89 30.67
CA ARG A 14 8.03 7.07 29.76
C ARG A 14 8.79 5.86 29.21
N LYS A 15 10.09 6.03 29.02
CA LYS A 15 11.03 5.01 28.52
C LYS A 15 12.35 5.15 29.30
N PRO A 16 12.45 4.60 30.53
CA PRO A 16 13.62 4.78 31.40
C PRO A 16 14.91 4.14 30.87
N LYS A 17 14.86 3.44 29.72
CA LYS A 17 16.02 2.87 29.00
C LYS A 17 16.23 3.51 27.62
N SER A 18 15.64 4.68 27.37
CA SER A 18 15.82 5.44 26.11
C SER A 18 17.23 6.03 26.03
N THR A 19 17.82 6.04 24.84
CA THR A 19 19.07 6.77 24.53
C THR A 19 18.82 8.20 24.05
N THR A 20 17.55 8.62 23.95
CA THR A 20 17.12 9.98 23.62
C THR A 20 16.15 10.53 24.68
N PRO A 21 16.05 11.87 24.83
CA PRO A 21 15.18 12.49 25.83
C PRO A 21 13.73 12.00 25.75
N THR A 22 13.23 11.44 26.85
CA THR A 22 11.91 10.81 26.97
C THR A 22 11.01 11.62 27.91
N PRO A 23 9.68 11.69 27.68
CA PRO A 23 8.79 12.41 28.58
C PRO A 23 8.86 11.91 30.02
N LEU A 24 8.89 12.84 30.97
CA LEU A 24 8.77 12.57 32.40
C LEU A 24 7.30 12.69 32.83
N TYR A 25 6.83 11.75 33.65
CA TYR A 25 5.50 11.78 34.26
C TYR A 25 5.64 11.86 35.77
N MET A 26 4.86 12.73 36.41
CA MET A 26 4.63 12.58 37.83
C MET A 26 3.54 11.53 38.04
N VAL A 27 3.70 10.71 39.07
CA VAL A 27 2.81 9.61 39.45
C VAL A 27 2.52 9.79 40.93
N VAL A 28 1.27 10.11 41.24
CA VAL A 28 0.80 10.37 42.60
C VAL A 28 -0.07 9.19 43.01
N TYR A 29 0.17 8.68 44.21
CA TYR A 29 -0.66 7.67 44.86
C TYR A 29 -1.31 8.34 46.08
N TYR A 30 -2.61 8.19 46.21
CA TYR A 30 -3.39 8.75 47.32
C TYR A 30 -4.58 7.83 47.65
N VAL A 31 -5.16 7.98 48.84
CA VAL A 31 -6.43 7.37 49.22
C VAL A 31 -7.56 8.32 48.82
N ASP A 32 -8.54 7.83 48.05
CA ASP A 32 -9.72 8.62 47.66
C ASP A 32 -10.73 8.81 48.81
N ASP A 33 -11.77 9.59 48.54
CA ASP A 33 -12.88 9.91 49.46
C ASP A 33 -13.72 8.69 49.90
N LYS A 34 -13.35 7.49 49.44
CA LYS A 34 -14.00 6.19 49.74
C LYS A 34 -13.02 5.19 50.34
N GLY A 35 -11.87 5.65 50.82
CA GLY A 35 -10.87 4.82 51.49
C GLY A 35 -10.05 3.94 50.54
N LYS A 36 -10.13 4.13 49.22
CA LYS A 36 -9.45 3.29 48.24
C LYS A 36 -8.15 3.90 47.75
N SER A 37 -7.08 3.10 47.69
CA SER A 37 -5.82 3.53 47.08
C SER A 37 -5.97 3.70 45.56
N VAL A 38 -5.74 4.92 45.08
CA VAL A 38 -5.81 5.31 43.67
C VAL A 38 -4.44 5.79 43.18
N GLN A 39 -4.11 5.45 41.93
CA GLN A 39 -2.91 5.92 41.23
C GLN A 39 -3.30 6.89 40.12
N ALA A 40 -2.63 8.04 40.05
CA ALA A 40 -2.88 9.02 39.02
C ALA A 40 -1.57 9.51 38.36
N LYS A 41 -1.58 9.67 37.03
CA LYS A 41 -0.38 9.87 36.20
C LYS A 41 -0.47 11.15 35.38
N ILE A 42 0.39 12.11 35.70
CA ILE A 42 0.35 13.48 35.19
C ILE A 42 1.55 13.71 34.25
N PRO A 43 1.34 14.13 32.98
CA PRO A 43 2.43 14.45 32.06
C PRO A 43 3.07 15.78 32.45
N THR A 44 4.34 15.78 32.84
CA THR A 44 5.09 17.02 33.19
C THR A 44 5.44 17.89 31.98
N ARG A 45 5.22 17.38 30.76
CA ARG A 45 5.63 17.94 29.45
C ARG A 45 7.15 18.08 29.23
N ARG A 46 7.97 18.12 30.30
CA ARG A 46 9.43 18.05 30.24
C ARG A 46 9.90 16.68 29.72
N LYS A 47 11.07 16.66 29.08
CA LYS A 47 11.76 15.42 28.64
C LYS A 47 13.13 15.37 29.29
N VAL A 48 13.56 14.17 29.68
CA VAL A 48 14.87 13.95 30.29
C VAL A 48 15.57 12.84 29.53
N LEU A 49 16.87 12.98 29.29
CA LEU A 49 17.69 11.85 28.87
C LEU A 49 17.81 10.89 30.06
N PRO A 50 17.40 9.61 29.96
CA PRO A 50 17.42 8.70 31.11
C PRO A 50 18.80 8.49 31.75
N ALA A 51 19.89 8.70 30.99
CA ALA A 51 21.26 8.67 31.52
C ALA A 51 21.58 9.84 32.46
N LEU A 52 20.80 10.92 32.43
CA LEU A 52 20.91 12.09 33.31
C LEU A 52 19.80 12.12 34.37
N TRP A 53 19.10 11.01 34.59
CA TRP A 53 18.00 10.91 35.55
C TRP A 53 18.27 9.81 36.56
N ASP A 54 18.47 10.17 37.82
CA ASP A 54 18.56 9.20 38.91
C ASP A 54 17.15 8.67 39.20
N SER A 55 16.88 7.45 38.75
CA SER A 55 15.60 6.77 38.96
C SER A 55 15.39 6.27 40.39
N LYS A 56 16.40 6.27 41.26
CA LYS A 56 16.26 5.95 42.69
C LYS A 56 15.95 7.21 43.50
N ARG A 57 16.69 8.30 43.27
CA ARG A 57 16.41 9.63 43.89
C ARG A 57 15.23 10.36 43.24
N GLN A 58 14.81 9.89 42.07
CA GLN A 58 13.72 10.44 41.26
C GLN A 58 13.96 11.93 40.95
N GLN A 59 15.20 12.25 40.56
CA GLN A 59 15.72 13.60 40.31
C GLN A 59 16.73 13.63 39.15
N PRO A 60 16.99 14.80 38.54
CA PRO A 60 18.05 14.97 37.54
C PRO A 60 19.45 14.87 38.16
N ILE A 61 20.44 14.49 37.34
CA ILE A 61 21.83 14.36 37.78
C ILE A 61 22.56 15.67 37.48
N LEU A 62 22.80 16.48 38.51
CA LEU A 62 23.52 17.76 38.43
C LEU A 62 25.04 17.60 38.52
N THR A 63 25.50 16.70 39.37
CA THR A 63 26.92 16.44 39.62
C THR A 63 27.14 14.94 39.70
N SER A 64 28.22 14.46 39.08
CA SER A 64 28.58 13.04 39.07
C SER A 64 30.06 12.90 38.71
N VAL A 65 30.79 12.09 39.48
CA VAL A 65 32.18 11.67 39.16
C VAL A 65 32.29 10.79 37.91
N HIS A 66 31.16 10.51 37.23
CA HIS A 66 31.09 9.64 36.05
C HIS A 66 30.34 10.27 34.87
N ILE A 67 29.93 11.54 34.96
CA ILE A 67 29.20 12.25 33.89
C ILE A 67 29.65 13.71 33.85
N ASP A 68 30.54 14.04 32.91
CA ASP A 68 30.86 15.42 32.58
C ASP A 68 29.75 16.05 31.74
N LEU A 69 29.08 17.05 32.32
CA LEU A 69 28.04 17.82 31.65
C LEU A 69 28.65 19.02 30.96
N THR A 70 28.29 19.26 29.69
CA THR A 70 28.53 20.57 29.08
C THR A 70 27.76 21.65 29.86
N THR A 71 28.25 22.90 29.86
CA THR A 71 27.60 24.04 30.56
C THR A 71 26.11 24.14 30.26
N LYS A 72 25.72 23.89 29.00
CA LYS A 72 24.32 23.86 28.56
C LYS A 72 23.53 22.71 29.20
N GLN A 73 24.08 21.50 29.23
CA GLN A 73 23.41 20.37 29.88
C GLN A 73 23.29 20.57 31.39
N LEU A 74 24.31 21.15 32.04
CA LEU A 74 24.26 21.48 33.47
C LEU A 74 23.11 22.44 33.79
N GLN A 75 22.94 23.50 32.98
CA GLN A 75 21.81 24.41 33.08
C GLN A 75 20.46 23.70 32.87
N GLU A 76 20.32 22.91 31.81
CA GLU A 76 19.10 22.13 31.52
C GLU A 76 18.74 21.13 32.65
N GLN A 77 19.74 20.54 33.34
CA GLN A 77 19.50 19.70 34.51
C GLN A 77 19.12 20.52 35.76
N ALA A 78 19.67 21.72 35.95
CA ALA A 78 19.38 22.60 37.08
C ALA A 78 17.92 23.09 37.06
N GLU A 79 17.47 23.61 35.91
CA GLU A 79 16.08 24.03 35.68
C GLU A 79 15.09 22.89 35.93
N LEU A 80 15.42 21.69 35.44
CA LEU A 80 14.62 20.48 35.67
C LEU A 80 14.60 20.06 37.15
N THR A 81 15.68 20.30 37.92
CA THR A 81 15.76 19.94 39.34
C THR A 81 14.92 20.87 40.21
N ALA A 82 14.92 22.17 39.89
CA ALA A 82 14.02 23.14 40.50
C ALA A 82 12.55 22.78 40.21
N PHE A 83 12.23 22.46 38.96
CA PHE A 83 10.88 22.02 38.55
C PHE A 83 10.39 20.78 39.34
N VAL A 84 11.20 19.71 39.42
CA VAL A 84 10.83 18.49 40.16
C VAL A 84 10.64 18.76 41.65
N SER A 85 11.48 19.61 42.25
CA SER A 85 11.37 20.01 43.65
C SER A 85 10.09 20.81 43.91
N ASN A 86 9.77 21.79 43.07
CA ASN A 86 8.54 22.58 43.16
C ASN A 86 7.29 21.71 43.02
N CYS A 87 7.26 20.76 42.08
CA CYS A 87 6.15 19.82 41.96
C CYS A 87 5.99 18.93 43.21
N ARG A 88 7.08 18.52 43.88
CA ARG A 88 6.98 17.78 45.16
C ARG A 88 6.41 18.66 46.27
N ILE A 89 6.91 19.88 46.41
CA ILE A 89 6.45 20.84 47.42
C ILE A 89 4.95 21.10 47.24
N LEU A 90 4.50 21.36 46.00
CA LEU A 90 3.10 21.64 45.67
C LEU A 90 2.14 20.49 46.05
N VAL A 91 2.53 19.24 45.81
CA VAL A 91 1.71 18.06 46.16
C VAL A 91 1.75 17.77 47.67
N LEU A 92 2.80 18.19 48.38
CA LEU A 92 2.95 18.01 49.82
C LEU A 92 2.36 19.17 50.66
N SER A 93 2.20 20.36 50.07
CA SER A 93 1.70 21.56 50.76
C SER A 93 0.20 21.82 50.56
N GLN A 94 -0.42 21.22 49.55
CA GLN A 94 -1.84 21.39 49.27
C GLN A 94 -2.68 20.23 49.84
N ASN A 95 -3.70 20.59 50.62
CA ASN A 95 -4.86 19.72 50.86
C ASN A 95 -5.70 19.68 49.57
N PHE A 96 -5.28 18.87 48.58
CA PHE A 96 -6.05 18.69 47.34
C PHE A 96 -7.27 17.80 47.60
N THR A 97 -8.43 18.22 47.12
CA THR A 97 -9.69 17.49 47.33
C THR A 97 -9.95 16.50 46.21
N THR A 98 -9.51 16.83 44.99
CA THR A 98 -9.69 16.00 43.79
C THR A 98 -8.44 15.93 42.91
N PHE A 99 -8.38 14.92 42.04
CA PHE A 99 -7.26 14.72 41.11
C PHE A 99 -7.15 15.82 40.04
N ASP A 100 -8.26 16.41 39.60
CA ASP A 100 -8.25 17.42 38.55
C ASP A 100 -7.70 18.77 39.04
N GLU A 101 -8.00 19.18 40.29
CA GLU A 101 -7.36 20.34 40.94
C GLU A 101 -5.84 20.21 40.97
N LEU A 102 -5.33 19.04 41.40
CA LEU A 102 -3.89 18.77 41.45
C LEU A 102 -3.27 18.89 40.05
N LYS A 103 -3.90 18.25 39.06
CA LYS A 103 -3.45 18.20 37.66
C LYS A 103 -3.48 19.57 36.99
N GLU A 104 -4.41 20.45 37.36
CA GLU A 104 -4.44 21.84 36.92
C GLU A 104 -3.27 22.62 37.55
N ASN A 105 -3.10 22.58 38.87
CA ASN A 105 -2.02 23.26 39.59
C ASN A 105 -0.61 22.87 39.11
N ILE A 106 -0.39 21.62 38.70
CA ILE A 106 0.90 21.15 38.12
C ILE A 106 1.12 21.62 36.67
N ASN A 107 0.06 21.97 35.94
CA ASN A 107 0.15 22.47 34.56
C ASN A 107 0.13 24.02 34.47
N LEU A 108 0.02 24.74 35.60
CA LEU A 108 -0.01 26.20 35.62
C LEU A 108 1.40 26.80 35.60
N THR A 109 1.54 27.82 34.74
CA THR A 109 2.64 28.81 34.67
C THR A 109 4.07 28.28 34.53
N ASP A 110 4.36 27.58 33.43
CA ASP A 110 5.66 27.78 32.75
C ASP A 110 5.55 27.54 31.22
N ASN A 111 4.85 28.46 30.56
CA ASN A 111 4.73 28.53 29.10
C ASN A 111 5.91 29.32 28.50
N ASP A 112 7.14 28.83 28.69
CA ASP A 112 8.28 29.25 27.87
C ASP A 112 9.02 28.05 27.26
N MET A 113 8.28 27.30 26.43
CA MET A 113 8.83 27.12 25.09
C MET A 113 8.39 28.32 24.28
N SER A 114 9.31 29.25 24.01
CA SER A 114 9.24 30.14 22.87
C SER A 114 9.06 29.29 21.61
N VAL A 115 7.80 29.04 21.25
CA VAL A 115 7.43 28.34 20.03
C VAL A 115 7.97 29.21 18.91
N THR A 116 9.05 28.75 18.26
CA THR A 116 9.75 29.59 17.28
C THR A 116 8.73 30.10 16.27
N PRO A 117 8.85 31.36 15.79
CA PRO A 117 7.92 31.90 14.81
C PRO A 117 7.74 30.96 13.61
N GLN A 118 8.80 30.23 13.23
CA GLN A 118 8.77 29.15 12.23
C GLN A 118 7.85 27.97 12.59
N PHE A 119 7.77 27.52 13.85
CA PHE A 119 6.86 26.44 14.25
C PHE A 119 5.40 26.93 14.37
N ILE A 120 5.17 28.16 14.84
CA ILE A 120 3.83 28.80 14.80
C ILE A 120 3.36 28.99 13.35
N GLN A 121 4.25 29.44 12.46
CA GLN A 121 3.98 29.62 11.03
C GLN A 121 3.99 28.30 10.24
N SER A 122 4.46 27.19 10.83
CA SER A 122 4.48 25.89 10.16
C SER A 122 3.05 25.36 9.97
N LYS A 123 2.51 25.58 8.76
CA LYS A 123 1.22 25.03 8.36
C LYS A 123 1.29 23.50 8.42
N LYS A 124 0.65 22.90 9.44
CA LYS A 124 0.58 21.45 9.64
C LYS A 124 0.38 20.74 8.30
N THR A 125 1.28 19.82 7.95
CA THR A 125 1.14 18.99 6.76
C THR A 125 -0.23 18.31 6.79
N PRO A 126 -1.08 18.49 5.75
CA PRO A 126 -2.39 17.85 5.71
C PRO A 126 -2.28 16.33 5.84
N LYS A 127 -3.32 15.74 6.44
CA LYS A 127 -3.50 14.28 6.48
C LYS A 127 -3.58 13.71 5.07
N ALA A 128 -3.10 12.48 4.86
CA ALA A 128 -3.21 11.81 3.57
C ALA A 128 -4.68 11.58 3.19
N THR A 129 -5.51 11.21 4.17
CA THR A 129 -6.97 11.12 4.03
C THR A 129 -7.56 12.44 3.49
N LYS A 130 -7.25 13.56 4.15
CA LYS A 130 -7.71 14.89 3.72
C LYS A 130 -7.24 15.26 2.31
N MET A 131 -5.99 14.97 1.95
CA MET A 131 -5.48 15.24 0.60
C MET A 131 -6.19 14.40 -0.48
N ILE A 132 -6.47 13.12 -0.21
CA ILE A 132 -7.26 12.29 -1.13
C ILE A 132 -8.68 12.85 -1.27
N GLU A 133 -9.32 13.21 -0.15
CA GLU A 133 -10.68 13.76 -0.13
C GLU A 133 -10.80 15.11 -0.88
N GLU A 134 -9.77 15.96 -0.79
CA GLU A 134 -9.67 17.21 -1.58
C GLU A 134 -9.64 16.91 -3.09
N VAL A 135 -8.92 15.88 -3.55
CA VAL A 135 -8.91 15.48 -4.97
C VAL A 135 -10.25 14.89 -5.42
N LEU A 136 -10.88 14.03 -4.61
CA LEU A 136 -12.17 13.44 -4.95
C LEU A 136 -13.26 14.52 -5.06
N THR A 137 -13.26 15.49 -4.14
CA THR A 137 -14.15 16.65 -4.15
C THR A 137 -13.90 17.56 -5.36
N MET A 138 -12.63 17.82 -5.69
CA MET A 138 -12.25 18.59 -6.88
C MET A 138 -12.74 17.93 -8.17
N TRP A 139 -12.54 16.62 -8.36
CA TRP A 139 -13.03 15.92 -9.55
C TRP A 139 -14.56 15.87 -9.63
N GLU A 140 -15.26 15.83 -8.50
CA GLU A 140 -16.72 15.92 -8.42
C GLU A 140 -17.22 17.31 -8.86
N GLN A 141 -16.60 18.39 -8.34
CA GLN A 141 -16.91 19.78 -8.70
C GLN A 141 -16.61 20.10 -10.17
N GLN A 142 -15.55 19.52 -10.75
CA GLN A 142 -15.19 19.74 -12.15
C GLN A 142 -16.18 19.15 -13.17
N GLY A 143 -17.05 18.21 -12.77
CA GLY A 143 -17.96 17.50 -13.71
C GLY A 143 -17.27 16.72 -14.84
N SER A 144 -15.94 16.59 -14.77
CA SER A 144 -15.11 15.95 -15.79
C SER A 144 -15.27 14.43 -15.77
N LEU A 145 -15.56 13.85 -14.60
CA LEU A 145 -15.88 12.44 -14.40
C LEU A 145 -17.38 12.23 -14.14
N ALA A 146 -17.89 11.04 -14.49
CA ALA A 146 -19.27 10.67 -14.18
C ALA A 146 -19.44 10.43 -12.67
N LYS A 147 -20.61 10.75 -12.11
CA LYS A 147 -20.93 10.59 -10.69
C LYS A 147 -20.67 9.17 -10.17
N ASN A 148 -21.04 8.15 -10.94
CA ASN A 148 -20.76 6.75 -10.57
C ASN A 148 -19.25 6.44 -10.50
N THR A 149 -18.42 7.06 -11.34
CA THR A 149 -16.95 6.92 -11.26
C THR A 149 -16.39 7.53 -9.98
N ILE A 150 -16.87 8.72 -9.57
CA ILE A 150 -16.52 9.32 -8.28
C ILE A 150 -16.96 8.43 -7.12
N ASN A 151 -18.17 7.88 -7.16
CA ASN A 151 -18.68 6.96 -6.14
C ASN A 151 -17.82 5.69 -6.02
N THR A 152 -17.36 5.11 -7.15
CA THR A 152 -16.39 4.00 -7.13
C THR A 152 -15.09 4.43 -6.46
N TYR A 153 -14.54 5.60 -6.82
CA TYR A 153 -13.29 6.09 -6.22
C TYR A 153 -13.43 6.37 -4.71
N ARG A 154 -14.57 6.87 -4.26
CA ARG A 154 -14.89 7.04 -2.84
C ARG A 154 -14.95 5.69 -2.10
N THR A 155 -15.48 4.63 -2.75
CA THR A 155 -15.48 3.26 -2.20
C THR A 155 -14.06 2.65 -2.15
N ASP A 156 -13.23 2.89 -3.16
CA ASP A 156 -11.82 2.44 -3.13
C ASP A 156 -11.00 3.18 -2.06
N TYR A 157 -11.24 4.49 -1.91
CA TYR A 157 -10.65 5.31 -0.85
C TYR A 157 -11.09 4.87 0.55
N LYS A 158 -12.34 4.45 0.76
CA LYS A 158 -12.76 3.86 2.05
C LYS A 158 -11.91 2.63 2.42
N LYS A 159 -11.57 1.77 1.46
CA LYS A 159 -10.70 0.60 1.70
C LYS A 159 -9.26 1.01 2.05
N TRP A 160 -8.76 2.12 1.49
CA TRP A 160 -7.49 2.71 1.89
C TRP A 160 -7.54 3.26 3.33
N CYS A 161 -8.62 3.94 3.73
CA CYS A 161 -8.82 4.39 5.12
C CYS A 161 -8.90 3.22 6.10
N GLU A 162 -9.59 2.14 5.72
CA GLU A 162 -9.67 0.88 6.49
C GLU A 162 -8.28 0.27 6.70
N TRP A 163 -7.43 0.24 5.67
CA TRP A 163 -6.04 -0.20 5.81
C TRP A 163 -5.22 0.69 6.77
N LEU A 164 -5.36 2.02 6.68
CA LEU A 164 -4.66 2.95 7.57
C LEU A 164 -5.03 2.70 9.03
N THR A 165 -6.31 2.49 9.35
CA THR A 165 -6.76 2.27 10.74
C THR A 165 -6.44 0.87 11.23
N THR A 166 -6.74 -0.18 10.46
CA THR A 166 -6.51 -1.59 10.86
C THR A 166 -5.03 -1.92 11.03
N THR A 167 -4.13 -1.28 10.29
CA THR A 167 -2.67 -1.47 10.41
C THR A 167 -1.96 -0.33 11.15
N ASN A 168 -2.71 0.57 11.80
CA ASN A 168 -2.23 1.69 12.63
C ASN A 168 -1.17 2.58 11.94
N GLN A 169 -1.38 2.89 10.65
CA GLN A 169 -0.49 3.74 9.87
C GLN A 169 -0.65 5.21 10.28
N THR A 170 0.46 5.96 10.22
CA THR A 170 0.42 7.42 10.47
C THR A 170 -0.15 8.16 9.26
N ASP A 171 -1.41 8.59 9.36
CA ASP A 171 -2.14 9.40 8.37
C ASP A 171 -1.44 10.76 8.11
N SER A 172 -0.53 10.75 7.15
CA SER A 172 0.40 11.82 6.81
C SER A 172 0.87 11.65 5.36
N ALA A 173 1.51 12.66 4.76
CA ALA A 173 2.05 12.56 3.40
C ALA A 173 2.93 11.30 3.14
N LYS A 174 3.57 10.72 4.16
CA LYS A 174 4.35 9.47 4.06
C LYS A 174 3.49 8.24 3.70
N ALA A 175 2.20 8.24 4.05
CA ALA A 175 1.27 7.18 3.66
C ALA A 175 1.06 7.15 2.13
N LEU A 176 1.31 8.24 1.41
CA LEU A 176 1.20 8.33 -0.05
C LEU A 176 2.51 7.97 -0.78
N SER A 177 3.46 7.36 -0.07
CA SER A 177 4.74 6.89 -0.64
C SER A 177 4.60 5.53 -1.34
N GLN A 178 5.56 5.18 -2.21
CA GLN A 178 5.62 3.87 -2.86
C GLN A 178 5.65 2.71 -1.85
N VAL A 179 6.35 2.87 -0.72
CA VAL A 179 6.44 1.84 0.33
C VAL A 179 5.07 1.59 0.95
N ALA A 180 4.41 2.65 1.40
CA ALA A 180 3.06 2.56 1.98
C ALA A 180 2.03 2.04 0.96
N PHE A 181 2.10 2.47 -0.30
CA PHE A 181 1.27 1.96 -1.39
C PHE A 181 1.47 0.45 -1.65
N ASN A 182 2.72 -0.03 -1.60
CA ASN A 182 2.99 -1.47 -1.70
C ASN A 182 2.41 -2.21 -0.49
N SER A 183 2.59 -1.70 0.73
CA SER A 183 2.01 -2.30 1.95
C SER A 183 0.48 -2.38 1.93
N PHE A 184 -0.21 -1.41 1.33
CA PHE A 184 -1.66 -1.49 1.10
C PHE A 184 -2.03 -2.65 0.16
N LYS A 185 -1.33 -2.77 -0.97
CA LYS A 185 -1.53 -3.86 -1.94
C LYS A 185 -1.21 -5.23 -1.33
N ASP A 186 -0.14 -5.34 -0.54
CA ASP A 186 0.25 -6.58 0.15
C ASP A 186 -0.75 -6.95 1.26
N TRP A 187 -1.32 -5.97 1.96
CA TRP A 187 -2.42 -6.20 2.92
C TRP A 187 -3.68 -6.74 2.25
N MET A 188 -4.08 -6.20 1.08
CA MET A 188 -5.22 -6.75 0.32
C MET A 188 -4.97 -8.19 -0.15
N LEU A 189 -3.74 -8.52 -0.56
CA LEU A 189 -3.35 -9.89 -0.91
C LEU A 189 -3.49 -10.84 0.29
N ALA A 190 -3.05 -10.42 1.48
CA ALA A 190 -3.19 -11.20 2.71
C ALA A 190 -4.66 -11.42 3.14
N GLN A 191 -5.59 -10.58 2.67
CA GLN A 191 -7.04 -10.75 2.87
C GLN A 191 -7.70 -11.64 1.79
N ASN A 192 -6.92 -12.31 0.94
CA ASN A 192 -7.40 -13.11 -0.19
C ASN A 192 -8.30 -12.32 -1.18
N GLU A 193 -8.11 -11.00 -1.31
CA GLU A 193 -8.85 -10.23 -2.28
C GLU A 193 -8.50 -10.62 -3.72
N SER A 194 -9.49 -10.61 -4.61
CA SER A 194 -9.27 -10.98 -6.01
C SER A 194 -8.32 -10.00 -6.70
N ALA A 195 -7.44 -10.51 -7.57
CA ALA A 195 -6.51 -9.71 -8.36
C ALA A 195 -7.21 -8.56 -9.12
N GLN A 196 -8.45 -8.77 -9.58
CA GLN A 196 -9.24 -7.72 -10.23
C GLN A 196 -9.61 -6.58 -9.26
N ASN A 197 -10.04 -6.90 -8.03
CA ASN A 197 -10.38 -5.87 -7.04
C ASN A 197 -9.13 -5.10 -6.61
N ILE A 198 -8.03 -5.81 -6.34
CA ILE A 198 -6.72 -5.19 -6.04
C ILE A 198 -6.29 -4.25 -7.15
N ASN A 199 -6.38 -4.69 -8.42
CA ASN A 199 -6.03 -3.87 -9.58
C ASN A 199 -6.87 -2.59 -9.67
N ILE A 200 -8.17 -2.66 -9.41
CA ILE A 200 -9.07 -1.50 -9.38
C ILE A 200 -8.63 -0.52 -8.28
N LYS A 201 -8.53 -0.98 -7.03
CA LYS A 201 -8.24 -0.09 -5.88
C LYS A 201 -6.86 0.52 -5.97
N CYS A 202 -5.84 -0.27 -6.28
CA CYS A 202 -4.47 0.20 -6.45
C CYS A 202 -4.36 1.19 -7.61
N SER A 203 -5.03 0.95 -8.74
CA SER A 203 -5.06 1.92 -9.86
C SER A 203 -5.75 3.23 -9.49
N THR A 204 -6.87 3.16 -8.76
CA THR A 204 -7.59 4.35 -8.25
C THR A 204 -6.69 5.18 -7.32
N ILE A 205 -6.07 4.54 -6.31
CA ILE A 205 -5.18 5.24 -5.37
C ILE A 205 -3.93 5.79 -6.10
N ALA A 206 -3.31 5.04 -7.00
CA ALA A 206 -2.19 5.52 -7.81
C ALA A 206 -2.56 6.73 -8.69
N ARG A 207 -3.78 6.75 -9.24
CA ARG A 207 -4.33 7.89 -9.99
C ARG A 207 -4.48 9.12 -9.09
N ILE A 208 -5.03 8.96 -7.88
CA ILE A 208 -5.20 10.07 -6.93
C ILE A 208 -3.83 10.61 -6.47
N ILE A 209 -2.87 9.73 -6.19
CA ILE A 209 -1.50 10.16 -5.86
C ILE A 209 -0.86 10.93 -7.02
N LYS A 210 -1.04 10.48 -8.27
CA LYS A 210 -0.57 11.23 -9.46
C LYS A 210 -1.20 12.63 -9.53
N GLU A 211 -2.49 12.76 -9.24
CA GLU A 211 -3.18 14.06 -9.21
C GLU A 211 -2.61 14.97 -8.12
N LEU A 212 -2.36 14.43 -6.91
CA LEU A 212 -1.71 15.17 -5.82
C LEU A 212 -0.31 15.66 -6.20
N VAL A 213 0.47 14.85 -6.91
CA VAL A 213 1.81 15.23 -7.40
C VAL A 213 1.73 16.38 -8.42
N ASN A 214 0.74 16.36 -9.30
CA ASN A 214 0.51 17.45 -10.27
C ASN A 214 -0.03 18.73 -9.59
N GLY A 215 -0.69 18.60 -8.45
CA GLY A 215 -1.26 19.71 -7.68
C GLY A 215 -0.46 20.08 -6.43
N LYS A 216 -1.18 20.39 -5.34
CA LYS A 216 -0.61 20.91 -4.09
C LYS A 216 0.21 19.88 -3.28
N GLY A 217 0.28 18.63 -3.72
CA GLY A 217 0.96 17.54 -3.02
C GLY A 217 2.49 17.52 -3.17
N ALA A 218 3.03 18.04 -4.28
CA ALA A 218 4.48 18.06 -4.54
C ALA A 218 5.27 18.77 -3.41
N LYS A 219 4.76 19.88 -2.88
CA LYS A 219 5.37 20.64 -1.77
C LYS A 219 5.41 19.88 -0.43
N TYR A 220 4.70 18.76 -0.32
CA TYR A 220 4.73 17.86 0.83
C TYR A 220 5.63 16.63 0.60
N GLY A 221 6.43 16.62 -0.48
CA GLY A 221 7.35 15.53 -0.83
C GLY A 221 6.68 14.29 -1.41
N ILE A 222 5.40 14.38 -1.79
CA ILE A 222 4.67 13.27 -2.43
C ILE A 222 5.26 13.05 -3.83
N LYS A 223 5.47 11.79 -4.20
CA LYS A 223 6.00 11.37 -5.50
C LYS A 223 5.04 10.40 -6.18
N LYS A 224 5.10 10.34 -7.51
CA LYS A 224 4.30 9.40 -8.31
C LYS A 224 4.62 7.97 -7.90
N VAL A 225 3.60 7.18 -7.61
CA VAL A 225 3.73 5.73 -7.39
C VAL A 225 3.60 4.96 -8.71
N THR A 226 4.26 3.81 -8.77
CA THR A 226 4.18 2.84 -9.85
C THR A 226 3.40 1.62 -9.37
N PHE A 227 2.45 1.17 -10.18
CA PHE A 227 1.69 -0.06 -9.97
C PHE A 227 1.71 -0.87 -11.26
N LYS A 228 2.02 -2.17 -11.15
CA LYS A 228 1.88 -3.15 -12.22
C LYS A 228 0.68 -4.02 -11.88
N ASN A 229 -0.28 -4.09 -12.79
CA ASN A 229 -1.48 -4.92 -12.60
C ASN A 229 -1.07 -6.39 -12.34
N LEU A 230 -1.72 -6.99 -11.35
CA LEU A 230 -1.72 -8.43 -11.12
C LEU A 230 -2.41 -9.14 -12.29
N ALA A 231 -1.96 -10.35 -12.63
CA ALA A 231 -2.62 -11.18 -13.63
C ALA A 231 -4.06 -11.52 -13.17
N THR A 232 -5.05 -11.30 -14.04
CA THR A 232 -6.45 -11.60 -13.76
C THR A 232 -6.93 -12.77 -14.59
N ILE A 233 -7.21 -13.90 -13.94
CA ILE A 233 -7.85 -15.06 -14.59
C ILE A 233 -9.37 -14.87 -14.46
N SER A 234 -10.05 -14.60 -15.58
CA SER A 234 -11.52 -14.58 -15.61
C SER A 234 -12.04 -16.01 -15.64
N LYS A 235 -12.37 -16.58 -14.47
CA LYS A 235 -13.00 -17.91 -14.39
C LYS A 235 -14.44 -17.96 -14.88
N LYS A 236 -15.10 -16.81 -15.07
CA LYS A 236 -16.46 -16.76 -15.59
C LYS A 236 -16.46 -16.78 -17.11
N VAL A 237 -17.11 -17.79 -17.69
CA VAL A 237 -17.42 -17.80 -19.12
C VAL A 237 -18.73 -17.07 -19.35
N LYS A 238 -18.87 -16.46 -20.53
CA LYS A 238 -20.08 -15.76 -20.93
C LYS A 238 -20.94 -16.75 -21.69
N CYS A 239 -22.13 -17.00 -21.13
CA CYS A 239 -23.13 -17.84 -21.74
C CYS A 239 -24.18 -16.96 -22.43
N GLU A 240 -24.74 -17.48 -23.51
CA GLU A 240 -25.89 -16.91 -24.23
C GLU A 240 -27.20 -17.60 -23.84
N LEU A 241 -28.32 -17.05 -24.29
CA LEU A 241 -29.62 -17.71 -24.28
C LEU A 241 -29.79 -18.51 -25.59
N LEU A 242 -30.35 -19.70 -25.49
CA LEU A 242 -30.73 -20.52 -26.65
C LEU A 242 -32.09 -20.05 -27.21
N GLU A 243 -32.43 -20.44 -28.44
CA GLU A 243 -33.64 -19.94 -29.12
C GLU A 243 -34.91 -20.39 -28.39
N GLU A 244 -34.94 -21.65 -27.94
CA GLU A 244 -35.99 -22.23 -27.11
C GLU A 244 -36.13 -21.54 -25.73
N GLU A 245 -35.02 -21.01 -25.18
CA GLU A 245 -35.04 -20.24 -23.93
C GLU A 245 -35.58 -18.82 -24.14
N ILE A 246 -35.35 -18.25 -25.33
CA ILE A 246 -35.91 -16.96 -25.74
C ILE A 246 -37.41 -17.10 -25.99
N GLU A 247 -37.84 -18.15 -26.67
CA GLU A 247 -39.27 -18.38 -26.94
C GLU A 247 -40.04 -18.68 -25.64
N ALA A 248 -39.47 -19.48 -24.73
CA ALA A 248 -40.04 -19.66 -23.39
C ALA A 248 -40.18 -18.34 -22.61
N LEU A 249 -39.26 -17.37 -22.80
CA LEU A 249 -39.38 -16.02 -22.22
C LEU A 249 -40.44 -15.14 -22.91
N LYS A 250 -40.82 -15.42 -24.17
CA LYS A 250 -41.92 -14.73 -24.86
C LYS A 250 -43.30 -15.26 -24.46
N GLN A 251 -43.41 -16.58 -24.24
CA GLN A 251 -44.67 -17.26 -23.93
C GLN A 251 -45.03 -17.32 -22.43
N VAL A 252 -44.07 -17.06 -21.53
CA VAL A 252 -44.30 -17.17 -20.07
C VAL A 252 -45.26 -16.12 -19.53
N GLU A 253 -46.25 -16.56 -18.76
CA GLU A 253 -47.17 -15.66 -18.06
C GLU A 253 -46.46 -14.80 -17.00
N THR A 254 -46.74 -13.50 -17.05
CA THR A 254 -46.29 -12.51 -16.07
C THR A 254 -47.38 -12.20 -15.05
N GLN A 255 -47.02 -12.14 -13.77
CA GLN A 255 -48.01 -12.03 -12.67
C GLN A 255 -48.35 -10.58 -12.30
N THR A 256 -47.61 -9.61 -12.83
CA THR A 256 -47.83 -8.17 -12.59
C THR A 256 -47.38 -7.35 -13.80
N GLU A 257 -47.97 -6.18 -14.02
CA GLU A 257 -47.56 -5.23 -15.08
C GLU A 257 -46.05 -4.89 -15.01
N LYS A 258 -45.48 -4.83 -13.80
CA LYS A 258 -44.04 -4.60 -13.59
C LYS A 258 -43.18 -5.76 -14.10
N GLU A 259 -43.69 -6.98 -14.07
CA GLU A 259 -43.03 -8.13 -14.70
C GLU A 259 -43.22 -8.11 -16.22
N THR A 260 -44.42 -7.81 -16.73
CA THR A 260 -44.68 -7.61 -18.17
C THR A 260 -43.75 -6.57 -18.79
N PHE A 261 -43.70 -5.37 -18.19
CA PHE A 261 -42.77 -4.31 -18.55
C PHE A 261 -41.32 -4.78 -18.49
N SER A 262 -40.91 -5.50 -17.44
CA SER A 262 -39.53 -5.98 -17.32
C SER A 262 -39.16 -7.03 -18.35
N CYS A 263 -40.11 -7.90 -18.74
CA CYS A 263 -39.91 -8.88 -19.81
C CYS A 263 -39.77 -8.18 -21.15
N ASN A 264 -40.71 -7.30 -21.48
CA ASN A 264 -40.73 -6.57 -22.75
C ASN A 264 -39.47 -5.70 -22.92
N VAL A 265 -38.98 -5.01 -21.88
CA VAL A 265 -37.71 -4.26 -21.96
C VAL A 265 -36.49 -5.20 -22.12
N PHE A 266 -36.53 -6.40 -21.53
CA PHE A 266 -35.47 -7.40 -21.73
C PHE A 266 -35.46 -7.96 -23.16
N LEU A 267 -36.63 -8.26 -23.72
CA LEU A 267 -36.81 -8.67 -25.12
C LEU A 267 -36.37 -7.55 -26.08
N LEU A 268 -36.73 -6.29 -25.81
CA LEU A 268 -36.25 -5.14 -26.57
C LEU A 268 -34.72 -5.01 -26.50
N GLN A 269 -34.12 -5.29 -25.34
CA GLN A 269 -32.66 -5.30 -25.20
C GLN A 269 -32.02 -6.44 -26.00
N LEU A 270 -32.69 -7.58 -26.14
CA LEU A 270 -32.24 -8.72 -26.94
C LEU A 270 -32.34 -8.39 -28.44
N ALA A 271 -33.50 -7.94 -28.92
CA ALA A 271 -33.74 -7.57 -30.32
C ALA A 271 -32.79 -6.46 -30.82
N THR A 272 -32.51 -5.46 -29.97
CA THR A 272 -31.63 -4.32 -30.33
C THR A 272 -30.15 -4.52 -29.99
N GLY A 273 -29.82 -5.52 -29.17
CA GLY A 273 -28.49 -5.76 -28.59
C GLY A 273 -27.92 -4.64 -27.72
N GLN A 274 -28.69 -3.59 -27.39
CA GLN A 274 -28.16 -2.40 -26.74
C GLN A 274 -27.79 -2.63 -25.26
N ARG A 275 -27.04 -1.70 -24.67
CA ARG A 275 -26.85 -1.66 -23.21
C ARG A 275 -28.13 -1.15 -22.59
N ILE A 276 -28.51 -1.63 -21.40
CA ILE A 276 -29.72 -1.16 -20.73
C ILE A 276 -29.76 0.37 -20.49
N SER A 277 -28.60 1.02 -20.34
CA SER A 277 -28.50 2.50 -20.29
C SER A 277 -28.83 3.20 -21.61
N ASP A 278 -28.60 2.51 -22.73
CA ASP A 278 -28.84 2.99 -24.08
C ASP A 278 -30.31 2.68 -24.46
N VAL A 279 -30.84 1.49 -24.10
CA VAL A 279 -32.28 1.17 -24.15
C VAL A 279 -33.11 2.18 -23.35
N TYR A 280 -32.66 2.56 -22.15
CA TYR A 280 -33.33 3.62 -21.35
C TYR A 280 -33.46 4.96 -22.11
N THR A 281 -32.52 5.28 -22.99
CA THR A 281 -32.57 6.48 -23.83
C THR A 281 -33.56 6.29 -25.00
N ILE A 282 -33.60 5.10 -25.61
CA ILE A 282 -34.62 4.75 -26.63
C ILE A 282 -36.04 4.83 -26.04
N LEU A 283 -36.26 4.30 -24.83
CA LEU A 283 -37.57 4.30 -24.16
C LEU A 283 -38.09 5.69 -23.77
N LYS A 284 -37.21 6.70 -23.71
CA LYS A 284 -37.56 8.10 -23.49
C LYS A 284 -37.78 8.89 -24.79
N GLY A 285 -37.70 8.25 -25.96
CA GLY A 285 -37.73 8.96 -27.26
C GLY A 285 -36.46 9.75 -27.57
N GLU A 286 -35.35 9.54 -26.85
CA GLU A 286 -34.08 10.27 -27.06
C GLU A 286 -33.26 9.68 -28.23
N TYR A 287 -33.87 9.56 -29.41
CA TYR A 287 -33.24 9.01 -30.63
C TYR A 287 -33.76 9.71 -31.89
N THR A 288 -33.10 9.47 -33.02
CA THR A 288 -33.58 9.87 -34.36
C THR A 288 -33.78 8.62 -35.20
N THR A 289 -34.72 8.62 -36.15
CA THR A 289 -34.81 7.57 -37.17
C THR A 289 -34.27 8.03 -38.52
N GLN A 290 -33.87 7.08 -39.35
CA GLN A 290 -33.43 7.30 -40.72
C GLN A 290 -33.81 6.09 -41.58
N SER A 291 -34.42 6.32 -42.75
CA SER A 291 -34.63 5.25 -43.74
C SER A 291 -33.42 5.06 -44.64
N ASP A 292 -33.20 3.84 -45.11
CA ASP A 292 -32.21 3.50 -46.14
C ASP A 292 -32.71 3.70 -47.59
N GLY A 293 -33.98 4.06 -47.77
CA GLY A 293 -34.64 4.18 -49.07
C GLY A 293 -35.19 2.87 -49.65
N ASN A 294 -34.89 1.73 -49.04
CA ASN A 294 -35.37 0.40 -49.45
C ASN A 294 -36.54 -0.11 -48.58
N GLY A 295 -37.20 0.80 -47.85
CA GLY A 295 -38.26 0.47 -46.91
C GLY A 295 -37.78 0.03 -45.52
N ASN A 296 -36.47 -0.02 -45.26
CA ASN A 296 -35.96 -0.23 -43.90
C ASN A 296 -35.85 1.12 -43.18
N GLU A 297 -36.15 1.12 -41.88
CA GLU A 297 -35.90 2.24 -40.98
C GLU A 297 -34.87 1.83 -39.92
N PHE A 298 -34.04 2.78 -39.49
CA PHE A 298 -33.00 2.57 -38.48
C PHE A 298 -33.14 3.60 -37.36
N ILE A 299 -33.14 3.13 -36.12
CA ILE A 299 -32.95 3.96 -34.92
C ILE A 299 -31.46 4.31 -34.81
N ILE A 300 -31.17 5.60 -34.70
CA ILE A 300 -29.83 6.13 -34.44
C ILE A 300 -29.81 6.76 -33.05
N ILE A 301 -28.97 6.21 -32.17
CA ILE A 301 -28.71 6.76 -30.83
C ILE A 301 -27.26 7.16 -30.66
N ILE A 302 -27.01 8.18 -29.84
CA ILE A 302 -25.70 8.43 -29.25
C ILE A 302 -25.61 7.61 -27.96
N ASN A 303 -24.70 6.64 -27.89
CA ASN A 303 -24.54 5.78 -26.71
C ASN A 303 -24.17 6.60 -25.47
N LYS A 304 -24.69 6.26 -24.29
CA LYS A 304 -24.29 6.88 -23.02
C LYS A 304 -22.80 6.71 -22.70
N LYS A 305 -22.12 5.74 -23.33
CA LYS A 305 -20.68 5.50 -23.22
C LYS A 305 -19.94 6.00 -24.46
N GLY A 306 -19.17 7.08 -24.29
CA GLY A 306 -18.47 7.74 -25.39
C GLY A 306 -19.33 8.86 -25.97
N THR A 307 -19.47 9.95 -25.22
CA THR A 307 -20.38 11.08 -25.51
C THR A 307 -19.66 12.41 -25.74
N ARG A 308 -18.32 12.42 -25.77
CA ARG A 308 -17.51 13.67 -25.80
C ARG A 308 -16.45 13.65 -26.90
N GLY A 309 -16.39 14.72 -27.69
CA GLY A 309 -15.39 14.97 -28.74
C GLY A 309 -15.39 13.90 -29.84
N ALA A 310 -14.22 13.64 -30.44
CA ALA A 310 -14.00 12.60 -31.46
C ALA A 310 -14.22 11.14 -30.97
N LYS A 311 -14.85 10.94 -29.80
CA LYS A 311 -15.19 9.63 -29.22
C LYS A 311 -16.71 9.44 -29.07
N VAL A 312 -17.52 10.29 -29.71
CA VAL A 312 -18.97 10.10 -29.82
C VAL A 312 -19.23 8.77 -30.55
N LYS A 313 -19.78 7.79 -29.84
CA LYS A 313 -20.24 6.53 -30.44
C LYS A 313 -21.73 6.60 -30.72
N LYS A 314 -22.10 6.14 -31.91
CA LYS A 314 -23.48 5.92 -32.31
C LYS A 314 -23.74 4.42 -32.43
N SER A 315 -24.99 4.01 -32.18
CA SER A 315 -25.52 2.72 -32.58
C SER A 315 -26.53 2.92 -33.70
N TYR A 316 -26.50 2.06 -34.71
CA TYR A 316 -27.42 2.04 -35.85
C TYR A 316 -28.26 0.76 -35.81
N ILE A 317 -29.50 0.87 -35.34
CA ILE A 317 -30.32 -0.29 -34.94
C ILE A 317 -31.47 -0.44 -35.94
N PRO A 318 -31.58 -1.57 -36.67
CA PRO A 318 -32.72 -1.82 -37.55
C PRO A 318 -34.06 -1.79 -36.78
N MET A 319 -35.03 -1.06 -37.31
CA MET A 319 -36.41 -1.03 -36.83
C MET A 319 -37.14 -2.28 -37.37
N THR A 320 -36.88 -3.43 -36.77
CA THR A 320 -37.64 -4.66 -37.09
C THR A 320 -39.07 -4.55 -36.54
N LYS A 321 -39.99 -5.39 -37.04
CA LYS A 321 -41.36 -5.46 -36.51
C LYS A 321 -41.38 -5.69 -34.99
N GLU A 322 -40.56 -6.62 -34.49
CA GLU A 322 -40.43 -6.89 -33.05
C GLU A 322 -39.96 -5.67 -32.26
N VAL A 323 -39.00 -4.89 -32.78
CA VAL A 323 -38.55 -3.65 -32.14
C VAL A 323 -39.68 -2.60 -32.13
N SER A 324 -40.39 -2.43 -33.25
CA SER A 324 -41.51 -1.48 -33.35
C SER A 324 -42.66 -1.84 -32.39
N ASP A 325 -43.12 -3.09 -32.42
CA ASP A 325 -44.19 -3.60 -31.55
C ASP A 325 -43.83 -3.41 -30.06
N LEU A 326 -42.59 -3.73 -29.66
CA LEU A 326 -42.12 -3.56 -28.29
C LEU A 326 -42.01 -2.07 -27.90
N LEU A 327 -41.55 -1.20 -28.80
CA LEU A 327 -41.48 0.24 -28.51
C LEU A 327 -42.88 0.86 -28.35
N GLN A 328 -43.86 0.45 -29.15
CA GLN A 328 -45.24 0.91 -29.04
C GLN A 328 -45.86 0.63 -27.67
N VAL A 329 -45.51 -0.51 -27.05
CA VAL A 329 -46.00 -0.90 -25.72
C VAL A 329 -45.18 -0.29 -24.57
N LEU A 330 -43.90 0.01 -24.79
CA LEU A 330 -42.97 0.41 -23.74
C LEU A 330 -42.73 1.93 -23.63
N GLN A 331 -42.83 2.67 -24.72
CA GLN A 331 -42.64 4.12 -24.72
C GLN A 331 -43.79 4.82 -23.99
N GLY A 332 -43.47 5.86 -23.22
CA GLY A 332 -44.46 6.59 -22.40
C GLY A 332 -44.99 5.83 -21.18
N SER A 333 -44.58 4.58 -20.94
CA SER A 333 -45.04 3.78 -19.80
C SER A 333 -44.69 4.43 -18.45
N GLU A 334 -45.69 4.59 -17.58
CA GLU A 334 -45.52 5.11 -16.20
C GLU A 334 -44.60 4.24 -15.33
N LEU A 335 -44.36 2.99 -15.73
CA LEU A 335 -43.45 2.06 -15.05
C LEU A 335 -41.97 2.34 -15.34
N LEU A 336 -41.65 3.23 -16.29
CA LEU A 336 -40.29 3.61 -16.65
C LEU A 336 -39.59 4.36 -15.48
N PRO A 337 -38.51 3.80 -14.87
CA PRO A 337 -37.90 4.41 -13.70
C PRO A 337 -37.18 5.74 -13.98
N LYS A 338 -36.95 6.53 -12.93
CA LYS A 338 -36.30 7.85 -12.99
C LYS A 338 -34.87 7.86 -13.58
N ASN A 339 -34.22 6.71 -13.73
CA ASN A 339 -32.91 6.58 -14.39
C ASN A 339 -32.63 5.13 -14.83
N GLY A 340 -31.65 4.96 -15.71
CA GLY A 340 -31.27 3.66 -16.27
C GLY A 340 -30.64 2.66 -15.28
N ASP A 341 -30.07 3.11 -14.15
CA ASP A 341 -29.60 2.20 -13.09
C ASP A 341 -30.79 1.55 -12.35
N ALA A 342 -31.83 2.34 -12.04
CA ALA A 342 -33.08 1.82 -11.49
C ALA A 342 -33.84 0.89 -12.46
N LEU A 343 -33.82 1.18 -13.77
CA LEU A 343 -34.35 0.27 -14.80
C LEU A 343 -33.59 -1.07 -14.83
N LYS A 344 -32.26 -1.01 -14.84
CA LYS A 344 -31.38 -2.20 -14.78
C LYS A 344 -31.68 -3.06 -13.55
N ASP A 345 -31.83 -2.46 -12.38
CA ASP A 345 -32.08 -3.20 -11.13
C ASP A 345 -33.49 -3.78 -11.08
N LEU A 346 -34.50 -3.06 -11.59
CA LEU A 346 -35.87 -3.57 -11.77
C LEU A 346 -35.89 -4.81 -12.66
N ILE A 347 -35.29 -4.74 -13.85
CA ILE A 347 -35.24 -5.85 -14.82
C ILE A 347 -34.45 -7.01 -14.24
N ASN A 348 -33.24 -6.80 -13.75
CA ASN A 348 -32.39 -7.88 -13.21
C ASN A 348 -33.04 -8.64 -12.04
N ARG A 349 -33.92 -7.99 -11.27
CA ARG A 349 -34.70 -8.64 -10.22
C ARG A 349 -35.87 -9.45 -10.77
N ASN A 350 -36.60 -8.89 -11.74
CA ASN A 350 -37.82 -9.50 -12.27
C ASN A 350 -37.51 -10.61 -13.29
N ILE A 351 -36.53 -10.43 -14.19
CA ILE A 351 -36.18 -11.41 -15.23
C ILE A 351 -35.76 -12.76 -14.65
N LYS A 352 -35.13 -12.79 -13.45
CA LYS A 352 -34.80 -14.05 -12.77
C LYS A 352 -36.03 -14.82 -12.29
N LYS A 353 -37.08 -14.12 -11.85
CA LYS A 353 -38.37 -14.74 -11.49
C LYS A 353 -39.07 -15.26 -12.72
N ILE A 354 -39.13 -14.44 -13.77
CA ILE A 354 -39.76 -14.76 -15.06
C ILE A 354 -39.06 -15.97 -15.69
N ALA A 355 -37.73 -15.96 -15.80
CA ALA A 355 -36.93 -17.08 -16.31
C ALA A 355 -37.12 -18.37 -15.50
N ARG A 356 -37.31 -18.28 -14.18
CA ARG A 356 -37.62 -19.45 -13.35
C ARG A 356 -39.00 -20.03 -13.66
N ARG A 357 -40.03 -19.19 -13.88
CA ARG A 357 -41.37 -19.63 -14.31
C ARG A 357 -41.37 -20.17 -15.75
N ALA A 358 -40.54 -19.60 -16.61
CA ALA A 358 -40.29 -20.07 -17.99
C ALA A 358 -39.43 -21.34 -18.08
N GLY A 359 -39.01 -21.93 -16.96
CA GLY A 359 -38.27 -23.20 -16.95
C GLY A 359 -36.79 -23.11 -17.37
N LEU A 360 -36.17 -21.92 -17.41
CA LEU A 360 -34.74 -21.73 -17.76
C LEU A 360 -33.82 -22.24 -16.64
N THR A 361 -33.73 -23.57 -16.51
CA THR A 361 -32.99 -24.28 -15.46
C THR A 361 -31.65 -24.87 -15.91
N ARG A 362 -31.34 -24.78 -17.22
CA ARG A 362 -30.06 -25.21 -17.80
C ARG A 362 -28.88 -24.69 -16.97
N ILE A 363 -27.98 -25.60 -16.61
CA ILE A 363 -26.76 -25.26 -15.88
C ILE A 363 -25.79 -24.56 -16.85
N THR A 364 -25.41 -23.33 -16.53
CA THR A 364 -24.40 -22.57 -17.28
C THR A 364 -23.01 -23.12 -17.00
N GLU A 365 -22.04 -22.79 -17.86
CA GLU A 365 -20.61 -23.10 -17.66
C GLU A 365 -20.02 -22.56 -16.34
N ASN A 366 -20.73 -21.64 -15.66
CA ASN A 366 -20.37 -21.14 -14.34
C ASN A 366 -20.91 -22.01 -13.19
N GLY A 367 -21.53 -23.15 -13.48
CA GLY A 367 -22.05 -24.12 -12.50
C GLY A 367 -23.36 -23.71 -11.82
N LYS A 368 -24.20 -22.90 -12.48
CA LYS A 368 -25.47 -22.39 -11.91
C LYS A 368 -26.63 -22.48 -12.89
N PRO A 369 -27.89 -22.65 -12.43
CA PRO A 369 -29.06 -22.55 -13.30
C PRO A 369 -29.17 -21.17 -13.95
N LEU A 370 -29.51 -21.13 -15.24
CA LEU A 370 -29.62 -19.90 -16.02
C LEU A 370 -30.54 -18.85 -15.39
N CYS A 371 -31.70 -19.24 -14.86
CA CYS A 371 -32.63 -18.35 -14.16
C CYS A 371 -32.02 -17.63 -12.93
N GLU A 372 -30.89 -18.10 -12.39
CA GLU A 372 -30.17 -17.40 -11.32
C GLU A 372 -29.08 -16.45 -11.81
N GLU A 373 -28.49 -16.70 -12.99
CA GLU A 373 -27.43 -15.87 -13.58
C GLU A 373 -27.94 -14.82 -14.58
N ILE A 374 -29.10 -15.06 -15.19
CA ILE A 374 -29.69 -14.20 -16.23
C ILE A 374 -29.80 -12.75 -15.75
N SER A 375 -29.42 -11.83 -16.64
CA SER A 375 -29.35 -10.39 -16.38
C SER A 375 -29.29 -9.63 -17.70
N THR A 376 -29.46 -8.30 -17.66
CA THR A 376 -29.32 -7.40 -18.83
C THR A 376 -28.01 -7.55 -19.61
N HIS A 377 -26.99 -8.22 -19.08
CA HIS A 377 -25.77 -8.55 -19.82
C HIS A 377 -25.91 -9.78 -20.74
N TYR A 378 -26.77 -10.76 -20.39
CA TYR A 378 -27.08 -11.91 -21.23
C TYR A 378 -27.76 -11.48 -22.54
N ALA A 379 -28.77 -10.60 -22.47
CA ALA A 379 -29.47 -10.09 -23.67
C ALA A 379 -28.50 -9.51 -24.71
N ARG A 380 -27.62 -8.59 -24.30
CA ARG A 380 -26.60 -8.00 -25.20
C ARG A 380 -25.56 -9.00 -25.70
N HIS A 381 -25.18 -10.00 -24.89
CA HIS A 381 -24.21 -11.00 -25.32
C HIS A 381 -24.82 -11.92 -26.38
N THR A 382 -25.99 -12.49 -26.08
CA THR A 382 -26.81 -13.31 -26.98
C THR A 382 -27.06 -12.61 -28.32
N ALA A 383 -27.53 -11.36 -28.28
CA ALA A 383 -27.79 -10.58 -29.50
C ALA A 383 -26.54 -10.44 -30.39
N ALA A 384 -25.37 -10.20 -29.79
CA ALA A 384 -24.12 -10.06 -30.54
C ALA A 384 -23.64 -11.41 -31.12
N THR A 385 -23.79 -12.52 -30.39
CA THR A 385 -23.46 -13.86 -30.90
C THR A 385 -24.42 -14.28 -32.01
N GLN A 386 -25.73 -14.03 -31.85
CA GLN A 386 -26.74 -14.25 -32.88
C GLN A 386 -26.47 -13.43 -34.16
N MET A 387 -26.05 -12.16 -34.04
CA MET A 387 -25.63 -11.35 -35.20
C MET A 387 -24.42 -11.99 -35.92
N ALA A 388 -23.42 -12.46 -35.17
CA ALA A 388 -22.25 -13.12 -35.74
C ALA A 388 -22.62 -14.46 -36.44
N ARG A 389 -23.56 -15.24 -35.87
CA ARG A 389 -24.09 -16.47 -36.49
C ARG A 389 -24.94 -16.20 -37.73
N LYS A 390 -25.63 -15.06 -37.79
CA LYS A 390 -26.33 -14.56 -38.98
C LYS A 390 -25.37 -14.02 -40.06
N GLY A 391 -24.06 -14.17 -39.89
CA GLY A 391 -23.04 -13.82 -40.89
C GLY A 391 -22.58 -12.36 -40.88
N LEU A 392 -23.02 -11.54 -39.91
CA LEU A 392 -22.57 -10.14 -39.83
C LEU A 392 -21.10 -10.06 -39.41
N THR A 393 -20.35 -9.16 -40.06
CA THR A 393 -18.95 -8.91 -39.74
C THR A 393 -18.78 -8.20 -38.39
N SER A 394 -17.59 -8.30 -37.79
CA SER A 394 -17.23 -7.58 -36.56
C SER A 394 -17.48 -6.06 -36.66
N GLU A 395 -17.33 -5.49 -37.85
CA GLU A 395 -17.59 -4.08 -38.15
C GLU A 395 -19.08 -3.75 -38.15
N GLN A 396 -19.91 -4.52 -38.86
CA GLN A 396 -21.36 -4.35 -38.87
C GLN A 396 -21.94 -4.47 -37.46
N ILE A 397 -21.50 -5.46 -36.69
CA ILE A 397 -21.87 -5.64 -35.28
C ILE A 397 -21.37 -4.47 -34.42
N ALA A 398 -20.18 -3.93 -34.70
CA ALA A 398 -19.65 -2.77 -33.97
C ALA A 398 -20.48 -1.50 -34.22
N LEU A 399 -20.94 -1.28 -35.46
CA LEU A 399 -21.84 -0.18 -35.84
C LEU A 399 -23.22 -0.33 -35.20
N GLN A 400 -23.82 -1.52 -35.25
CA GLN A 400 -25.14 -1.77 -34.64
C GLN A 400 -25.12 -1.65 -33.12
N LEU A 401 -24.03 -2.08 -32.47
CA LEU A 401 -23.94 -2.13 -31.00
C LEU A 401 -23.21 -0.93 -30.36
N GLY A 402 -22.68 0.02 -31.12
CA GLY A 402 -21.90 1.14 -30.57
C GLY A 402 -20.63 0.66 -29.86
N ASN A 403 -19.88 -0.24 -30.50
CA ASN A 403 -18.65 -0.88 -30.00
C ASN A 403 -17.42 -0.43 -30.83
N SER A 404 -16.33 -1.18 -30.82
CA SER A 404 -15.30 -1.19 -31.87
C SER A 404 -15.12 -2.64 -32.34
N SER A 405 -14.62 -2.85 -33.56
CA SER A 405 -14.48 -4.18 -34.17
C SER A 405 -13.63 -5.12 -33.31
N GLU A 406 -12.47 -4.67 -32.82
CA GLU A 406 -11.57 -5.47 -31.96
C GLU A 406 -12.21 -5.80 -30.61
N MET A 407 -13.08 -4.92 -30.11
CA MET A 407 -13.90 -5.20 -28.93
C MET A 407 -15.03 -6.17 -29.23
N VAL A 408 -15.53 -6.25 -30.47
CA VAL A 408 -16.49 -7.28 -30.89
C VAL A 408 -15.80 -8.64 -30.95
N GLU A 409 -14.67 -8.72 -31.64
CA GLU A 409 -13.90 -9.95 -31.84
C GLU A 409 -13.47 -10.59 -30.52
N ARG A 410 -12.85 -9.80 -29.64
CA ARG A 410 -12.35 -10.30 -28.35
C ARG A 410 -13.46 -10.71 -27.36
N VAL A 411 -14.72 -10.33 -27.57
CA VAL A 411 -15.76 -10.40 -26.52
C VAL A 411 -17.03 -11.13 -26.91
N TYR A 412 -17.39 -11.12 -28.19
CA TYR A 412 -18.65 -11.69 -28.68
C TYR A 412 -18.42 -12.77 -29.74
N THR A 413 -17.35 -12.72 -30.54
CA THR A 413 -16.95 -13.86 -31.38
C THR A 413 -16.10 -14.84 -30.57
N HIS A 414 -16.76 -15.59 -29.68
CA HIS A 414 -16.24 -16.89 -29.22
C HIS A 414 -16.96 -17.94 -30.05
N PRO A 415 -16.52 -18.21 -31.29
CA PRO A 415 -17.15 -19.25 -32.09
C PRO A 415 -16.99 -20.58 -31.36
N THR A 416 -18.08 -21.30 -31.16
CA THR A 416 -18.01 -22.70 -30.70
C THR A 416 -17.33 -23.54 -31.77
N ASP A 417 -16.87 -24.75 -31.43
CA ASP A 417 -16.32 -25.66 -32.43
C ASP A 417 -17.30 -25.89 -33.59
N ASN A 418 -18.61 -25.97 -33.31
CA ASN A 418 -19.66 -26.02 -34.33
C ASN A 418 -19.71 -24.75 -35.20
N ASP A 419 -19.53 -23.55 -34.65
CA ASP A 419 -19.48 -22.28 -35.41
C ASP A 419 -18.20 -22.19 -36.26
N ILE A 420 -17.08 -22.79 -35.83
CA ILE A 420 -15.83 -22.88 -36.60
C ILE A 420 -15.99 -23.90 -37.74
N ILE A 421 -16.52 -25.08 -37.43
CA ILE A 421 -16.81 -26.16 -38.41
C ILE A 421 -17.79 -25.67 -39.47
N ALA A 422 -18.87 -24.98 -39.10
CA ALA A 422 -19.85 -24.42 -40.03
C ALA A 422 -19.28 -23.30 -40.93
N LYS A 423 -18.15 -22.67 -40.56
CA LYS A 423 -17.41 -21.72 -41.41
C LYS A 423 -16.41 -22.39 -42.35
N LEU A 424 -16.00 -23.62 -42.05
CA LEU A 424 -15.06 -24.41 -42.85
C LEU A 424 -15.78 -25.40 -43.79
N GLN A 425 -17.04 -25.74 -43.50
CA GLN A 425 -17.93 -26.46 -44.41
C GLN A 425 -18.55 -25.49 -45.43
N PRO A 426 -18.65 -25.85 -46.74
CA PRO A 426 -19.75 -25.33 -47.55
C PRO A 426 -21.05 -25.79 -46.88
N GLN A 427 -21.87 -24.85 -46.40
CA GLN A 427 -22.84 -25.02 -45.32
C GLN A 427 -23.54 -26.40 -45.23
N GLN A 428 -23.14 -27.27 -44.28
CA GLN A 428 -24.03 -28.21 -43.56
C GLN A 428 -23.35 -29.00 -42.39
N ALA A 429 -23.82 -28.73 -41.16
CA ALA A 429 -23.98 -29.60 -39.97
C ALA A 429 -22.77 -30.24 -39.17
N GLN A 430 -22.72 -29.85 -37.87
CA GLN A 430 -22.58 -30.59 -36.58
C GLN A 430 -21.44 -31.60 -36.21
N ALA A 431 -20.96 -31.43 -34.95
CA ALA A 431 -20.44 -32.42 -33.94
C ALA A 431 -18.91 -32.65 -33.74
N ALA A 432 -18.52 -32.96 -32.49
CA ALA A 432 -17.16 -33.00 -31.88
C ALA A 432 -16.84 -34.40 -31.23
N PRO A 433 -15.90 -34.65 -30.26
CA PRO A 433 -14.76 -33.89 -29.67
C PRO A 433 -13.43 -34.71 -29.37
N ALA A 434 -12.34 -34.04 -28.91
CA ALA A 434 -11.15 -34.60 -28.20
C ALA A 434 -10.13 -33.49 -27.78
N GLN A 435 -9.10 -33.64 -26.92
CA GLN A 435 -9.00 -34.19 -25.53
C GLN A 435 -7.74 -33.58 -24.80
N HIS A 436 -7.15 -34.21 -23.75
CA HIS A 436 -6.08 -33.62 -22.87
C HIS A 436 -4.75 -34.41 -22.77
N VAL A 437 -3.63 -33.74 -22.44
CA VAL A 437 -2.43 -34.34 -21.79
C VAL A 437 -1.72 -33.35 -20.82
N GLN A 438 -0.98 -33.86 -19.81
CA GLN A 438 -0.27 -33.14 -18.73
C GLN A 438 1.23 -33.49 -18.68
N ALA A 439 2.07 -32.65 -18.04
CA ALA A 439 3.47 -32.97 -17.66
C ALA A 439 3.95 -32.15 -16.43
N GLU A 440 4.92 -32.67 -15.67
CA GLU A 440 5.28 -32.25 -14.30
C GLU A 440 6.63 -31.50 -14.16
N GLN A 441 6.92 -30.97 -12.96
CA GLN A 441 8.17 -30.25 -12.59
C GLN A 441 9.15 -31.12 -11.77
N PRO A 442 10.47 -30.86 -11.86
CA PRO A 442 11.46 -31.23 -10.85
C PRO A 442 12.04 -30.03 -10.06
N ALA A 443 12.64 -30.29 -8.89
CA ALA A 443 13.12 -29.30 -7.92
C ALA A 443 14.64 -29.01 -7.99
N PRO A 444 15.14 -27.86 -7.46
CA PRO A 444 16.53 -27.43 -7.64
C PRO A 444 17.49 -27.73 -6.45
N THR A 445 18.77 -27.94 -6.75
CA THR A 445 19.90 -28.01 -5.80
C THR A 445 20.69 -26.69 -5.72
N GLN A 446 21.33 -26.42 -4.58
CA GLN A 446 22.05 -25.16 -4.31
C GLN A 446 23.54 -25.23 -4.64
N GLN A 447 24.13 -24.10 -5.06
CA GLN A 447 25.59 -23.93 -5.27
C GLN A 447 26.16 -22.79 -4.39
N ALA A 448 27.45 -22.87 -4.07
CA ALA A 448 28.15 -21.98 -3.16
C ALA A 448 28.53 -20.61 -3.79
N ARG A 449 28.83 -19.62 -2.95
CA ARG A 449 29.05 -18.21 -3.36
C ARG A 449 30.53 -17.85 -3.44
N THR A 450 30.91 -17.06 -4.46
CA THR A 450 32.28 -16.59 -4.72
C THR A 450 32.40 -15.09 -4.45
N LYS A 451 33.53 -14.64 -3.87
CA LYS A 451 33.77 -13.22 -3.54
C LYS A 451 34.32 -12.43 -4.74
N ILE A 452 33.90 -11.17 -4.90
CA ILE A 452 34.27 -10.28 -6.00
C ILE A 452 34.54 -8.87 -5.46
N GLU A 453 35.59 -8.23 -5.97
CA GLU A 453 36.01 -6.90 -5.55
C GLU A 453 36.31 -5.98 -6.74
N ALA A 454 36.14 -4.68 -6.55
CA ALA A 454 36.50 -3.64 -7.52
C ALA A 454 37.08 -2.42 -6.79
N THR A 455 38.29 -2.01 -7.18
CA THR A 455 39.03 -0.90 -6.55
C THR A 455 39.27 0.23 -7.55
N LYS A 456 39.13 1.48 -7.13
CA LYS A 456 39.57 2.67 -7.88
C LYS A 456 40.16 3.74 -6.96
N ASN A 457 41.18 4.45 -7.44
CA ASN A 457 41.70 5.63 -6.76
C ASN A 457 40.76 6.83 -6.94
N ILE A 458 40.40 7.48 -5.84
CA ILE A 458 39.57 8.69 -5.79
C ILE A 458 40.21 9.65 -4.77
N GLY A 459 40.67 10.82 -5.23
CA GLY A 459 41.25 11.84 -4.36
C GLY A 459 42.55 11.42 -3.66
N GLY A 460 43.37 10.56 -4.27
CA GLY A 460 44.61 10.05 -3.70
C GLY A 460 44.47 8.80 -2.84
N TYR A 461 43.25 8.28 -2.63
CA TYR A 461 42.98 7.07 -1.84
C TYR A 461 42.35 5.97 -2.70
N ASP A 462 42.79 4.73 -2.49
CA ASP A 462 42.19 3.56 -3.14
C ASP A 462 40.93 3.10 -2.39
N VAL A 463 39.79 3.08 -3.10
CA VAL A 463 38.49 2.68 -2.57
C VAL A 463 38.05 1.37 -3.22
N THR A 464 37.96 0.31 -2.42
CA THR A 464 37.49 -1.03 -2.83
C THR A 464 36.05 -1.26 -2.40
N LEU A 465 35.20 -1.71 -3.33
CA LEU A 465 33.87 -2.24 -3.05
C LEU A 465 33.84 -3.75 -3.32
N GLN A 466 33.13 -4.50 -2.48
CA GLN A 466 33.07 -5.97 -2.53
C GLN A 466 31.64 -6.50 -2.48
N ALA A 467 31.39 -7.64 -3.14
CA ALA A 467 30.12 -8.37 -3.11
C ALA A 467 30.38 -9.87 -3.40
N TYR A 468 29.37 -10.73 -3.26
CA TYR A 468 29.47 -12.15 -3.55
C TYR A 468 28.47 -12.54 -4.65
N GLY A 469 28.91 -13.35 -5.61
CA GLY A 469 28.10 -13.86 -6.73
C GLY A 469 28.03 -15.39 -6.74
N THR A 470 26.99 -15.92 -7.39
CA THR A 470 26.71 -17.37 -7.48
C THR A 470 27.02 -17.97 -8.85
N SER A 471 27.29 -17.13 -9.86
CA SER A 471 27.57 -17.54 -11.23
C SER A 471 28.47 -16.51 -11.92
N GLU A 472 29.15 -16.90 -13.01
CA GLU A 472 29.99 -15.96 -13.78
C GLU A 472 29.19 -14.77 -14.36
N ILE A 473 27.90 -14.99 -14.66
CA ILE A 473 26.99 -13.96 -15.15
C ILE A 473 26.67 -12.95 -14.03
N ASP A 474 26.34 -13.42 -12.82
CA ASP A 474 26.20 -12.55 -11.64
C ASP A 474 27.48 -11.74 -11.44
N ASN A 475 28.64 -12.40 -11.58
CA ASN A 475 29.93 -11.79 -11.35
C ASN A 475 30.21 -10.62 -12.31
N TYR A 476 29.87 -10.77 -13.59
CA TYR A 476 29.97 -9.71 -14.59
C TYR A 476 29.07 -8.50 -14.27
N PHE A 477 27.80 -8.73 -13.97
CA PHE A 477 26.85 -7.66 -13.65
C PHE A 477 27.22 -6.93 -12.35
N ILE A 478 27.65 -7.66 -11.31
CA ILE A 478 28.18 -7.10 -10.07
C ILE A 478 29.40 -6.22 -10.37
N LYS A 479 30.38 -6.71 -11.14
CA LYS A 479 31.59 -5.96 -11.48
C LYS A 479 31.29 -4.69 -12.29
N LYS A 480 30.29 -4.71 -13.17
CA LYS A 480 29.80 -3.52 -13.90
C LYS A 480 29.16 -2.50 -12.96
N GLU A 481 28.25 -2.94 -12.09
CA GLU A 481 27.54 -2.08 -11.13
C GLU A 481 28.48 -1.45 -10.09
N LEU A 482 29.45 -2.21 -9.57
CA LEU A 482 30.48 -1.67 -8.65
C LEU A 482 31.34 -0.60 -9.33
N ASN A 483 31.73 -0.82 -10.59
CA ASN A 483 32.48 0.16 -11.38
C ASN A 483 31.68 1.44 -11.67
N SER A 484 30.37 1.31 -11.94
CA SER A 484 29.47 2.46 -12.12
C SER A 484 29.28 3.25 -10.83
N LYS A 485 29.19 2.59 -9.68
CA LYS A 485 29.14 3.25 -8.36
C LYS A 485 30.42 4.02 -8.05
N LEU A 486 31.59 3.44 -8.32
CA LEU A 486 32.88 4.13 -8.16
C LEU A 486 33.03 5.34 -9.10
N ALA A 487 32.53 5.25 -10.34
CA ALA A 487 32.52 6.40 -11.25
C ALA A 487 31.62 7.54 -10.73
N ARG A 488 30.43 7.21 -10.25
CA ARG A 488 29.46 8.18 -9.70
C ARG A 488 29.93 8.84 -8.40
N LEU A 489 30.72 8.12 -7.59
CA LEU A 489 31.41 8.71 -6.43
C LEU A 489 32.46 9.75 -6.87
N LYS A 490 33.17 9.51 -7.97
CA LYS A 490 34.14 10.48 -8.53
C LYS A 490 33.46 11.75 -9.04
N GLU A 491 32.27 11.65 -9.64
CA GLU A 491 31.45 12.82 -10.05
C GLU A 491 30.87 13.60 -8.88
N LEU A 492 30.52 12.94 -7.76
CA LEU A 492 30.00 13.63 -6.57
C LEU A 492 31.05 14.51 -5.90
N ARG A 493 32.35 14.17 -6.02
CA ARG A 493 33.48 14.99 -5.57
C ARG A 493 33.57 16.34 -6.30
N SER A 494 33.24 16.38 -7.59
CA SER A 494 33.41 17.59 -8.42
C SER A 494 32.23 18.56 -8.39
N ASN A 495 31.02 18.09 -8.03
CA ASN A 495 29.79 18.84 -8.35
C ASN A 495 28.93 19.30 -7.17
N VAL A 496 29.08 18.77 -5.93
CA VAL A 496 28.03 18.94 -4.89
C VAL A 496 28.53 19.28 -3.48
N MET A 497 29.82 19.12 -3.19
CA MET A 497 30.41 19.36 -1.86
C MET A 497 31.67 20.21 -2.02
N SER A 498 32.00 21.08 -1.05
CA SER A 498 33.35 21.64 -1.01
C SER A 498 34.36 20.49 -0.82
N GLU A 499 35.46 20.54 -1.56
CA GLU A 499 36.37 19.39 -1.76
C GLU A 499 36.81 18.78 -0.41
N GLY A 500 37.08 19.64 0.59
CA GLY A 500 37.46 19.22 1.95
C GLY A 500 36.40 18.43 2.73
N VAL A 501 35.09 18.63 2.53
CA VAL A 501 34.05 17.86 3.26
C VAL A 501 33.86 16.47 2.63
N PHE A 502 34.00 16.37 1.31
CA PHE A 502 34.01 15.08 0.60
C PHE A 502 35.27 14.28 0.93
N ASP A 503 36.44 14.92 0.91
CA ASP A 503 37.70 14.27 1.21
C ASP A 503 37.82 13.89 2.69
N TYR A 504 37.29 14.69 3.64
CA TYR A 504 37.18 14.28 5.05
C TYR A 504 36.33 13.02 5.21
N SER A 505 35.22 12.90 4.46
CA SER A 505 34.35 11.72 4.49
C SER A 505 35.04 10.48 3.89
N LEU A 506 35.78 10.62 2.79
CA LEU A 506 36.59 9.53 2.23
C LEU A 506 37.75 9.13 3.15
N HIS A 507 38.44 10.10 3.74
CA HIS A 507 39.53 9.88 4.67
C HIS A 507 39.06 9.13 5.93
N TYR A 508 37.88 9.47 6.45
CA TYR A 508 37.22 8.73 7.53
C TYR A 508 36.93 7.27 7.14
N ILE A 509 36.37 7.02 5.95
CA ILE A 509 36.08 5.67 5.45
C ILE A 509 37.37 4.85 5.20
N SER A 510 38.40 5.47 4.64
CA SER A 510 39.70 4.84 4.39
C SER A 510 40.42 4.49 5.69
N LYS A 511 40.48 5.43 6.65
CA LYS A 511 41.01 5.16 8.00
C LYS A 511 40.22 4.05 8.70
N ARG A 512 38.88 4.07 8.67
CA ARG A 512 38.02 3.00 9.21
C ARG A 512 38.41 1.62 8.67
N ASN A 513 38.64 1.49 7.37
CA ASN A 513 38.98 0.22 6.74
C ASN A 513 40.41 -0.26 7.08
N ASN A 514 41.37 0.65 7.21
CA ASN A 514 42.72 0.29 7.66
C ASN A 514 42.74 -0.09 9.16
N ILE A 515 42.00 0.63 9.99
CA ILE A 515 41.82 0.34 11.41
C ILE A 515 41.12 -1.02 11.60
N LEU A 516 40.11 -1.35 10.78
CA LEU A 516 39.49 -2.70 10.77
C LEU A 516 40.48 -3.83 10.45
N LYS A 517 41.45 -3.61 9.54
CA LYS A 517 42.50 -4.60 9.25
C LYS A 517 43.39 -4.82 10.48
N VAL A 518 43.84 -3.73 11.11
CA VAL A 518 44.67 -3.79 12.34
C VAL A 518 43.92 -4.50 13.47
N TYR A 519 42.64 -4.16 13.70
CA TYR A 519 41.78 -4.83 14.67
C TYR A 519 41.70 -6.34 14.45
N ASN A 520 41.46 -6.78 13.22
CA ASN A 520 41.35 -8.21 12.90
C ASN A 520 42.68 -8.98 13.06
N GLU A 521 43.82 -8.37 12.74
CA GLU A 521 45.13 -9.01 12.95
C GLU A 521 45.51 -9.08 14.43
N LEU A 522 45.14 -8.08 15.24
CA LEU A 522 45.33 -8.14 16.69
C LEU A 522 44.47 -9.24 17.34
N ILE A 523 43.24 -9.47 16.86
CA ILE A 523 42.41 -10.60 17.31
C ILE A 523 43.09 -11.95 17.06
N LYS A 524 43.70 -12.15 15.88
CA LYS A 524 44.47 -13.38 15.60
C LYS A 524 45.64 -13.57 16.57
N LYS A 525 46.37 -12.48 16.89
CA LYS A 525 47.46 -12.51 17.86
C LYS A 525 46.95 -12.84 19.27
N VAL A 526 45.84 -12.24 19.70
CA VAL A 526 45.23 -12.54 21.02
C VAL A 526 44.77 -13.99 21.09
N LEU A 527 44.07 -14.51 20.07
CA LEU A 527 43.67 -15.91 20.00
C LEU A 527 44.89 -16.85 20.10
N LYS A 528 46.01 -16.52 19.45
CA LYS A 528 47.26 -17.28 19.58
C LYS A 528 47.87 -17.18 20.98
N LYS A 529 47.74 -16.03 21.66
CA LYS A 529 48.18 -15.84 23.05
C LYS A 529 47.33 -16.66 24.04
N LEU A 530 46.02 -16.79 23.77
CA LEU A 530 45.10 -17.74 24.43
C LEU A 530 45.32 -19.21 24.01
N GLN A 531 46.43 -19.53 23.34
CA GLN A 531 46.81 -20.87 22.86
C GLN A 531 45.79 -21.54 21.91
N TYR A 532 44.93 -20.76 21.25
CA TYR A 532 43.99 -21.31 20.27
C TYR A 532 44.75 -21.83 19.01
N PRO A 533 44.36 -22.97 18.41
CA PRO A 533 45.18 -23.64 17.39
C PRO A 533 45.45 -22.77 16.15
N ALA A 534 46.73 -22.55 15.82
CA ALA A 534 47.13 -21.64 14.74
C ALA A 534 46.53 -21.99 13.37
N GLN A 535 46.46 -23.28 13.02
CA GLN A 535 45.84 -23.74 11.76
C GLN A 535 44.34 -23.43 11.69
N GLU A 536 43.64 -23.36 12.84
CA GLU A 536 42.24 -22.95 12.91
C GLU A 536 42.07 -21.43 12.85
N ILE A 537 43.07 -20.66 13.32
CA ILE A 537 43.08 -19.18 13.17
C ILE A 537 43.22 -18.78 11.69
N GLU A 538 44.09 -19.45 10.95
CA GLU A 538 44.35 -19.14 9.53
C GLU A 538 43.19 -19.51 8.60
N ARG A 539 42.38 -20.52 8.98
CA ARG A 539 41.24 -21.00 8.17
C ARG A 539 39.93 -20.22 8.37
N LYS A 540 39.80 -19.45 9.46
CA LYS A 540 38.55 -18.74 9.82
C LYS A 540 38.51 -17.32 9.26
N SER A 541 37.32 -16.88 8.86
CA SER A 541 37.08 -15.48 8.46
C SER A 541 37.15 -14.52 9.65
N SER A 542 37.31 -13.22 9.39
CA SER A 542 37.43 -12.21 10.44
C SER A 542 36.22 -12.14 11.40
N GLU A 543 35.02 -12.45 10.92
CA GLU A 543 33.80 -12.48 11.75
C GLU A 543 33.76 -13.74 12.62
N GLU A 544 34.17 -14.90 12.08
CA GLU A 544 34.32 -16.13 12.86
C GLU A 544 35.43 -16.02 13.91
N LEU A 545 36.53 -15.32 13.62
CA LEU A 545 37.60 -15.03 14.58
C LEU A 545 37.13 -14.10 15.71
N GLN A 546 36.36 -13.05 15.39
CA GLN A 546 35.73 -12.18 16.39
C GLN A 546 34.77 -12.97 17.30
N ASN A 547 33.94 -13.84 16.71
CA ASN A 547 33.02 -14.70 17.45
C ASN A 547 33.76 -15.76 18.29
N THR A 548 34.86 -16.32 17.78
CA THR A 548 35.73 -17.26 18.53
C THR A 548 36.32 -16.57 19.76
N LEU A 549 36.86 -15.36 19.60
CA LEU A 549 37.40 -14.58 20.71
C LEU A 549 36.30 -14.18 21.71
N TYR A 550 35.07 -13.92 21.25
CA TYR A 550 33.92 -13.71 22.13
C TYR A 550 33.52 -14.96 22.92
N LEU A 551 33.62 -16.16 22.34
CA LEU A 551 33.33 -17.40 23.07
C LEU A 551 34.37 -17.64 24.17
N LEU A 552 35.65 -17.36 23.89
CA LEU A 552 36.78 -17.42 24.83
C LEU A 552 36.88 -16.20 25.77
N ARG A 553 35.86 -15.33 25.84
CA ARG A 553 35.87 -14.12 26.68
C ARG A 553 36.04 -14.36 28.18
N GLY A 554 35.79 -15.59 28.65
CA GLY A 554 36.05 -15.97 30.05
C GLY A 554 37.54 -16.09 30.35
N ASP A 555 38.33 -16.51 29.37
CA ASP A 555 39.79 -16.68 29.49
C ASP A 555 40.51 -15.33 29.42
N LEU A 556 39.84 -14.29 28.88
CA LEU A 556 40.33 -12.91 28.89
C LEU A 556 40.30 -12.24 30.27
N ASP A 557 39.51 -12.74 31.24
CA ASP A 557 39.45 -12.20 32.62
C ASP A 557 40.82 -12.30 33.34
N THR A 558 41.75 -13.12 32.83
CA THR A 558 43.11 -13.28 33.37
C THR A 558 44.11 -12.22 32.88
N TYR A 559 43.79 -11.51 31.80
CA TYR A 559 44.67 -10.52 31.16
C TYR A 559 44.14 -9.08 31.27
N ILE A 560 42.82 -8.89 31.24
CA ILE A 560 42.18 -7.57 31.29
C ILE A 560 40.91 -7.58 32.13
N SER A 561 40.44 -6.40 32.53
CA SER A 561 39.24 -6.28 33.35
C SER A 561 37.95 -6.67 32.61
N LYS A 562 36.95 -7.14 33.37
CA LYS A 562 35.56 -7.34 32.92
C LYS A 562 34.95 -6.11 32.23
N GLY A 563 35.43 -4.91 32.59
CA GLY A 563 35.07 -3.66 31.92
C GLY A 563 35.63 -3.58 30.49
N GLN A 564 36.94 -3.82 30.33
CA GLN A 564 37.60 -3.85 29.02
C GLN A 564 37.05 -4.95 28.10
N ILE A 565 36.81 -6.17 28.63
CA ILE A 565 36.18 -7.27 27.88
C ILE A 565 34.79 -6.86 27.34
N LYS A 566 34.00 -6.16 28.16
CA LYS A 566 32.69 -5.65 27.76
C LYS A 566 32.78 -4.54 26.69
N VAL A 567 33.84 -3.73 26.71
CA VAL A 567 34.12 -2.73 25.65
C VAL A 567 34.49 -3.44 24.35
N LEU A 568 35.41 -4.41 24.41
CA LEU A 568 35.92 -5.17 23.26
C LEU A 568 34.79 -5.73 22.37
N PHE A 569 33.77 -6.32 22.99
CA PHE A 569 32.65 -6.97 22.28
C PHE A 569 31.36 -6.14 22.22
N SER A 570 31.42 -4.85 22.55
CA SER A 570 30.25 -3.97 22.45
C SER A 570 29.87 -3.71 20.98
N SER A 571 28.57 -3.60 20.66
CA SER A 571 28.12 -3.28 19.30
C SER A 571 28.00 -1.76 19.10
N THR A 572 28.66 -1.22 18.08
CA THR A 572 28.56 0.19 17.73
C THR A 572 27.17 0.50 17.18
N LYS A 573 26.41 1.35 17.87
CA LYS A 573 25.03 1.73 17.47
C LYS A 573 24.93 3.05 16.72
N ASP A 574 26.03 3.79 16.65
CA ASP A 574 26.15 5.05 15.92
C ASP A 574 27.27 4.93 14.87
N LYS A 575 26.91 5.04 13.59
CA LYS A 575 27.84 4.89 12.46
C LYS A 575 28.85 6.06 12.36
N THR A 576 28.62 7.16 13.07
CA THR A 576 29.54 8.31 13.08
C THR A 576 30.67 8.16 14.10
N LYS A 577 30.61 7.14 14.97
CA LYS A 577 31.61 6.84 16.02
C LYS A 577 32.34 5.52 15.80
N GLU A 578 32.18 4.93 14.62
CA GLU A 578 32.65 3.57 14.33
C GLU A 578 34.19 3.47 14.28
N VAL A 579 34.87 4.55 13.89
CA VAL A 579 36.35 4.63 13.96
C VAL A 579 36.84 4.70 15.41
N ASP A 580 36.24 5.56 16.24
CA ASP A 580 36.67 5.78 17.63
C ASP A 580 36.43 4.53 18.50
N ASP A 581 35.30 3.86 18.28
CA ASP A 581 34.96 2.59 18.92
C ASP A 581 35.92 1.46 18.50
N LEU A 582 36.33 1.40 17.23
CA LEU A 582 37.36 0.46 16.76
C LEU A 582 38.74 0.74 17.35
N ILE A 583 39.16 2.01 17.45
CA ILE A 583 40.44 2.38 18.10
C ILE A 583 40.40 1.99 19.58
N THR A 584 39.30 2.26 20.27
CA THR A 584 39.12 1.88 21.69
C THR A 584 39.26 0.37 21.88
N LYS A 585 38.70 -0.43 20.98
CA LYS A 585 38.80 -1.90 21.00
C LYS A 585 40.18 -2.42 20.60
N ILE A 586 40.88 -1.75 19.69
CA ILE A 586 42.28 -2.05 19.35
C ILE A 586 43.16 -1.87 20.58
N ASN A 587 43.00 -0.77 21.32
CA ASN A 587 43.78 -0.53 22.54
C ASN A 587 43.55 -1.66 23.56
N VAL A 588 42.30 -2.08 23.77
CA VAL A 588 41.98 -3.24 24.63
C VAL A 588 42.63 -4.55 24.15
N LEU A 589 42.77 -4.77 22.83
CA LEU A 589 43.51 -5.93 22.30
C LEU A 589 45.02 -5.81 22.52
N CYS A 590 45.58 -4.60 22.46
CA CYS A 590 46.98 -4.35 22.81
C CYS A 590 47.21 -4.60 24.31
N ASP A 591 46.32 -4.13 25.19
CA ASP A 591 46.36 -4.41 26.64
C ASP A 591 46.48 -5.92 26.90
N ILE A 592 45.68 -6.76 26.20
CA ILE A 592 45.76 -8.23 26.31
C ILE A 592 47.09 -8.79 25.76
N LEU A 593 47.66 -8.19 24.71
CA LEU A 593 48.92 -8.65 24.12
C LEU A 593 50.14 -8.25 24.95
N GLU A 594 50.04 -7.17 25.73
CA GLU A 594 51.10 -6.66 26.60
C GLU A 594 51.10 -7.30 28.00
N ALA A 595 49.93 -7.66 28.54
CA ALA A 595 49.76 -8.37 29.84
C ALA A 595 50.12 -9.86 29.78
#